data_AF-A0AAU5DTH5-F1
#
_entry.id   AF-A0AAU5DTH5-F1
#
_cell.length_a   1.000
_cell.length_b   1.000
_cell.length_c   1.000
_cell.angle_alpha   90.00
_cell.angle_beta   90.00
_cell.angle_gamma   90.00
#
_symmetry.space_group_name_H-M   'P 1'
#
loop_
_entity.id
_entity.type
_entity.pdbx_description
1 polymer ?
#
loop_
_entity_poly.entity_id
_entity_poly.type
_entity_poly.pdbx_seq_one_letter_code
_entity_poly.pdbx_strand_id
1 'polypeptide(L)'
;MTPGVPPADHSGADTQQQPRVLLIVGAAGSGKSTVAGLLADRLDWPHRDADEFHSAHNRAKMAAGLALSDADREPWLDDIRAWMDRKIAAGLSIVVTCSALKRAYRNRLIGGRPEVRLIYLRGAPALLRSRLGGRRGHFFPAELLQSQLADLEEPEPDEDPLVVEIDQPPEAIVDAVLSLLRRETAPGDAPTGADGFTSGPFGMPGVSPGPTGERWELRRGGQSAVVVQLGATLTHYTVDGRAVLDGVDAGSPISGGRGQLLIPWPNRIGGGRYRFDGVDQQLPLTEPERLTAIHGLLRWTPWRLLARSDEAVRVGTSLFPQPGYPFLLDVVAQYRLGPDGLEVVICATNAGETAAPYGVGQHPYLTVGTDTVDSTLLTVPGEYWLPTDEQGLPTGRESVAGSAYDFRTERPIGALRLDTAFTGLTRDERGRAFVQLTHPSRSHGVDIWLGEGARYVQLYTGDTLSDPGHRRRGVAVEAMSCPPDAFRSGADLTVLQPGASHVLRWGLSPWASA
;
A
#
# COMPACT_ATOMS: atom_id res chain seq x y z
N MET A 1 -41.63 -47.57 -30.84
CA MET A 1 -41.84 -46.26 -30.22
C MET A 1 -41.54 -46.39 -28.75
N THR A 2 -40.37 -45.92 -28.34
CA THR A 2 -40.01 -45.69 -26.94
C THR A 2 -39.02 -44.51 -26.95
N PRO A 3 -39.25 -43.44 -26.17
CA PRO A 3 -38.52 -42.18 -26.34
C PRO A 3 -37.15 -42.22 -25.66
N GLY A 4 -36.18 -41.53 -26.26
CA GLY A 4 -34.84 -41.35 -25.70
C GLY A 4 -34.86 -40.50 -24.42
N VAL A 5 -34.17 -41.00 -23.40
CA VAL A 5 -33.78 -40.26 -22.20
C VAL A 5 -32.47 -39.51 -22.52
N PRO A 6 -32.37 -38.19 -22.32
CA PRO A 6 -31.10 -37.49 -22.47
C PRO A 6 -30.18 -37.80 -21.28
N PRO A 7 -28.86 -37.92 -21.46
CA PRO A 7 -27.95 -38.13 -20.35
C PRO A 7 -27.90 -36.87 -19.47
N ALA A 8 -28.01 -37.07 -18.17
CA ALA A 8 -27.77 -36.04 -17.16
C ALA A 8 -26.29 -35.64 -17.18
N ASP A 9 -26.06 -34.34 -17.21
CA ASP A 9 -24.76 -33.71 -17.08
C ASP A 9 -24.31 -33.79 -15.61
N HIS A 10 -23.40 -34.70 -15.31
CA HIS A 10 -22.71 -34.78 -14.02
C HIS A 10 -21.27 -34.25 -14.19
N SER A 11 -21.11 -32.94 -14.22
CA SER A 11 -19.81 -32.28 -13.99
C SER A 11 -19.84 -31.45 -12.72
N GLY A 12 -20.03 -32.12 -11.58
CA GLY A 12 -19.63 -31.61 -10.28
C GLY A 12 -18.29 -32.23 -9.91
N ALA A 13 -17.19 -31.69 -10.41
CA ALA A 13 -15.87 -32.02 -9.90
C ALA A 13 -15.77 -31.41 -8.49
N ASP A 14 -16.10 -32.21 -7.48
CA ASP A 14 -15.83 -31.93 -6.08
C ASP A 14 -14.31 -31.89 -5.89
N THR A 15 -13.73 -30.70 -6.04
CA THR A 15 -12.39 -30.41 -5.54
C THR A 15 -12.44 -30.56 -4.03
N GLN A 16 -12.22 -31.78 -3.52
CA GLN A 16 -12.06 -31.99 -2.09
C GLN A 16 -10.87 -31.16 -1.61
N GLN A 17 -11.16 -30.01 -1.01
CA GLN A 17 -10.18 -29.21 -0.31
C GLN A 17 -9.53 -30.08 0.76
N GLN A 18 -8.20 -30.08 0.82
CA GLN A 18 -7.47 -30.79 1.88
C GLN A 18 -7.98 -30.31 3.25
N PRO A 19 -8.19 -31.22 4.22
CA PRO A 19 -8.67 -30.85 5.54
C PRO A 19 -7.69 -29.89 6.21
N ARG A 20 -8.21 -28.90 6.93
CA ARG A 20 -7.41 -27.90 7.64
C ARG A 20 -7.73 -27.89 9.13
N VAL A 21 -6.71 -27.72 9.96
CA VAL A 21 -6.86 -27.54 11.40
C VAL A 21 -6.46 -26.12 11.76
N LEU A 22 -7.39 -25.34 12.31
CA LEU A 22 -7.08 -24.01 12.84
C LEU A 22 -6.76 -24.13 14.34
N LEU A 23 -5.48 -24.02 14.69
CA LEU A 23 -4.99 -24.07 16.06
C LEU A 23 -4.91 -22.65 16.63
N ILE A 24 -5.86 -22.27 17.48
CA ILE A 24 -5.95 -20.94 18.09
C ILE A 24 -5.21 -20.92 19.43
N VAL A 25 -4.11 -20.17 19.49
CA VAL A 25 -3.23 -20.05 20.66
C VAL A 25 -3.26 -18.65 21.24
N GLY A 26 -3.08 -18.55 22.56
CA GLY A 26 -3.01 -17.30 23.30
C GLY A 26 -3.17 -17.52 24.80
N ALA A 27 -2.77 -16.56 25.62
CA ALA A 27 -2.93 -16.63 27.07
C ALA A 27 -4.41 -16.59 27.51
N ALA A 28 -4.68 -16.93 28.77
CA ALA A 28 -6.01 -16.74 29.36
C ALA A 28 -6.45 -15.27 29.23
N GLY A 29 -7.71 -15.07 28.86
CA GLY A 29 -8.27 -13.73 28.60
C GLY A 29 -8.08 -13.23 27.17
N SER A 30 -7.35 -13.95 26.29
CA SER A 30 -7.15 -13.51 24.90
C SER A 30 -8.39 -13.67 24.00
N GLY A 31 -9.41 -14.41 24.47
CA GLY A 31 -10.65 -14.62 23.72
C GLY A 31 -10.68 -15.89 22.85
N LYS A 32 -9.70 -16.80 23.00
CA LYS A 32 -9.60 -18.07 22.23
C LYS A 32 -10.95 -18.77 22.02
N SER A 33 -11.66 -19.14 23.10
CA SER A 33 -12.90 -19.92 22.99
C SER A 33 -14.01 -19.13 22.28
N THR A 34 -14.07 -17.81 22.47
CA THR A 34 -15.02 -16.93 21.76
C THR A 34 -14.70 -16.84 20.28
N VAL A 35 -13.43 -16.59 19.93
CA VAL A 35 -12.99 -16.50 18.53
C VAL A 35 -13.13 -17.86 17.84
N ALA A 36 -12.82 -18.97 18.52
CA ALA A 36 -12.97 -20.32 18.00
C ALA A 36 -14.44 -20.65 17.69
N GLY A 37 -15.36 -20.33 18.60
CA GLY A 37 -16.79 -20.54 18.38
C GLY A 37 -17.30 -19.74 17.18
N LEU A 38 -17.02 -18.44 17.13
CA LEU A 38 -17.43 -17.58 16.00
C LEU A 38 -16.82 -18.01 14.67
N LEU A 39 -15.55 -18.43 14.67
CA LEU A 39 -14.86 -18.90 13.48
C LEU A 39 -15.43 -20.25 13.00
N ALA A 40 -15.71 -21.16 13.93
CA ALA A 40 -16.36 -22.43 13.68
C ALA A 40 -17.76 -22.26 13.09
N ASP A 41 -18.57 -21.35 13.65
CA ASP A 41 -19.91 -21.03 13.14
C ASP A 41 -19.87 -20.47 11.72
N ARG A 42 -18.87 -19.63 11.41
CA ARG A 42 -18.71 -19.05 10.05
C ARG A 42 -18.17 -20.02 9.02
N LEU A 43 -17.37 -21.00 9.44
CA LEU A 43 -16.76 -21.98 8.55
C LEU A 43 -17.56 -23.28 8.46
N ASP A 44 -18.57 -23.47 9.31
CA ASP A 44 -19.28 -24.73 9.51
C ASP A 44 -18.34 -25.88 9.93
N TRP A 45 -17.36 -25.58 10.77
CA TRP A 45 -16.34 -26.55 11.23
C TRP A 45 -16.56 -26.90 12.70
N PRO A 46 -16.43 -28.18 13.11
CA PRO A 46 -16.48 -28.52 14.52
C PRO A 46 -15.29 -27.90 15.26
N HIS A 47 -15.55 -27.38 16.46
CA HIS A 47 -14.51 -26.86 17.34
C HIS A 47 -14.42 -27.60 18.65
N ARG A 48 -13.26 -27.52 19.31
CA ARG A 48 -13.06 -28.09 20.64
C ARG A 48 -12.07 -27.26 21.45
N ASP A 49 -12.32 -27.15 22.75
CA ASP A 49 -11.38 -26.49 23.67
C ASP A 49 -10.35 -27.49 24.21
N ALA A 50 -9.06 -27.16 24.13
CA ALA A 50 -7.99 -28.03 24.65
C ALA A 50 -8.13 -28.29 26.15
N ASP A 51 -8.78 -27.43 26.92
CA ASP A 51 -8.97 -27.62 28.36
C ASP A 51 -9.78 -28.90 28.66
N GLU A 52 -10.60 -29.37 27.71
CA GLU A 52 -11.35 -30.63 27.81
C GLU A 52 -10.46 -31.88 27.83
N PHE A 53 -9.23 -31.79 27.32
CA PHE A 53 -8.29 -32.90 27.25
C PHE A 53 -7.46 -33.06 28.51
N HIS A 54 -7.56 -32.13 29.47
CA HIS A 54 -6.80 -32.27 30.71
C HIS A 54 -7.22 -33.52 31.50
N SER A 55 -6.26 -34.13 32.19
CA SER A 55 -6.56 -35.18 33.17
C SER A 55 -7.28 -34.59 34.39
N ALA A 56 -7.92 -35.45 35.21
CA ALA A 56 -8.50 -35.02 36.47
C ALA A 56 -7.45 -34.39 37.41
N HIS A 57 -6.22 -34.91 37.38
CA HIS A 57 -5.07 -34.38 38.11
C HIS A 57 -4.69 -32.95 37.69
N ASN A 58 -4.58 -32.69 36.38
CA ASN A 58 -4.25 -31.36 35.87
C ASN A 58 -5.35 -30.34 36.18
N ARG A 59 -6.63 -30.73 36.04
CA ARG A 59 -7.76 -29.89 36.44
C ARG A 59 -7.72 -29.55 37.94
N ALA A 60 -7.40 -30.52 38.80
CA ALA A 60 -7.29 -30.28 40.24
C ALA A 60 -6.14 -29.31 40.59
N LYS A 61 -4.97 -29.46 39.96
CA LYS A 61 -3.84 -28.52 40.11
C LYS A 61 -4.22 -27.09 39.71
N MET A 62 -4.81 -26.91 38.53
CA MET A 62 -5.22 -25.59 38.06
C MET A 62 -6.35 -24.99 38.91
N ALA A 63 -7.31 -25.79 39.37
CA ALA A 63 -8.35 -25.33 40.29
C ALA A 63 -7.79 -24.84 41.64
N ALA A 64 -6.67 -25.42 42.08
CA ALA A 64 -5.93 -24.99 43.26
C ALA A 64 -4.97 -23.80 43.00
N GLY A 65 -4.97 -23.22 41.79
CA GLY A 65 -4.09 -22.12 41.41
C GLY A 65 -2.62 -22.53 41.16
N LEU A 66 -2.33 -23.83 41.11
CA LEU A 66 -1.00 -24.36 40.86
C LEU A 66 -0.75 -24.46 39.36
N ALA A 67 0.37 -23.89 38.90
CA ALA A 67 0.80 -24.00 37.51
C ALA A 67 1.16 -25.45 37.16
N LEU A 68 0.84 -25.87 35.94
CA LEU A 68 1.24 -27.17 35.41
C LEU A 68 2.72 -27.14 35.02
N SER A 69 3.46 -28.22 35.26
CA SER A 69 4.83 -28.40 34.76
C SER A 69 4.84 -28.87 33.30
N ASP A 70 6.01 -28.85 32.65
CA ASP A 70 6.17 -29.43 31.30
C ASP A 70 5.77 -30.91 31.28
N ALA A 71 6.13 -31.67 32.32
CA ALA A 71 5.76 -33.08 32.48
C ALA A 71 4.24 -33.29 32.65
N ASP A 72 3.54 -32.35 33.30
CA ASP A 72 2.08 -32.40 33.40
C ASP A 72 1.40 -32.10 32.05
N ARG A 73 2.01 -31.25 31.21
CA ARG A 73 1.46 -30.81 29.92
C ARG A 73 1.75 -31.77 28.77
N GLU A 74 2.81 -32.57 28.87
CA GLU A 74 3.21 -33.50 27.82
C GLU A 74 2.09 -34.50 27.41
N PRO A 75 1.46 -35.27 28.32
CA PRO A 75 0.38 -36.18 27.95
C PRO A 75 -0.85 -35.46 27.39
N TRP A 76 -1.14 -34.26 27.91
CA TRP A 76 -2.25 -33.43 27.44
C TRP A 76 -2.07 -32.98 25.99
N LEU A 77 -0.85 -32.56 25.62
CA LEU A 77 -0.52 -32.20 24.23
C LEU A 77 -0.60 -33.41 23.30
N ASP A 78 -0.22 -34.61 23.79
CA ASP A 78 -0.36 -35.85 23.03
C ASP A 78 -1.81 -36.21 22.73
N ASP A 79 -2.71 -36.02 23.68
CA ASP A 79 -4.13 -36.30 23.50
C ASP A 79 -4.79 -35.36 22.48
N ILE A 80 -4.42 -34.07 22.49
CA ILE A 80 -4.85 -33.08 21.49
C ILE A 80 -4.33 -33.47 20.11
N ARG A 81 -3.03 -33.76 20.02
CA ARG A 81 -2.37 -34.20 18.78
C ARG A 81 -3.04 -35.43 18.19
N ALA A 82 -3.26 -36.47 19.00
CA ALA A 82 -3.90 -37.69 18.56
C ALA A 82 -5.35 -37.46 18.09
N TRP A 83 -6.06 -36.48 18.68
CA TRP A 83 -7.38 -36.09 18.22
C TRP A 83 -7.35 -35.32 16.90
N MET A 84 -6.41 -34.38 16.73
CA MET A 84 -6.19 -33.67 15.45
C MET A 84 -5.89 -34.66 14.33
N ASP A 85 -4.98 -35.62 14.57
CA ASP A 85 -4.60 -36.64 13.59
C ASP A 85 -5.79 -37.49 13.15
N ARG A 86 -6.66 -37.89 14.09
CA ARG A 86 -7.88 -38.65 13.76
C ARG A 86 -8.85 -37.83 12.90
N LYS A 87 -8.92 -36.51 13.08
CA LYS A 87 -9.81 -35.63 12.32
C LYS A 87 -9.27 -35.36 10.92
N ILE A 88 -7.97 -35.10 10.80
CA ILE A 88 -7.27 -34.98 9.52
C ILE A 88 -7.42 -36.27 8.70
N ALA A 89 -7.18 -37.44 9.32
CA ALA A 89 -7.33 -38.74 8.66
C ALA A 89 -8.78 -39.04 8.23
N ALA A 90 -9.77 -38.43 8.87
CA ALA A 90 -11.18 -38.53 8.50
C ALA A 90 -11.60 -37.48 7.45
N GLY A 91 -10.69 -36.65 6.95
CA GLY A 91 -10.99 -35.59 5.98
C GLY A 91 -11.76 -34.40 6.57
N LEU A 92 -11.74 -34.23 7.89
CA LEU A 92 -12.51 -33.18 8.57
C LEU A 92 -11.64 -31.99 8.91
N SER A 93 -12.05 -30.80 8.44
CA SER A 93 -11.50 -29.53 8.91
C SER A 93 -12.06 -29.18 10.29
N ILE A 94 -11.22 -28.66 11.18
CA ILE A 94 -11.56 -28.46 12.61
C ILE A 94 -10.93 -27.18 13.16
N VAL A 95 -11.51 -26.64 14.24
CA VAL A 95 -10.93 -25.54 15.03
C VAL A 95 -10.59 -26.04 16.43
N VAL A 96 -9.41 -25.74 16.95
CA VAL A 96 -9.02 -26.14 18.30
C VAL A 96 -8.33 -24.99 19.02
N THR A 97 -8.78 -24.67 20.22
CA THR A 97 -8.08 -23.69 21.07
C THR A 97 -7.04 -24.42 21.89
N CYS A 98 -5.86 -23.84 22.11
CA CYS A 98 -4.85 -24.45 22.98
C CYS A 98 -3.97 -23.39 23.64
N SER A 99 -3.71 -23.52 24.95
CA SER A 99 -2.66 -22.73 25.62
C SER A 99 -1.27 -23.33 25.37
N ALA A 100 -0.92 -23.55 24.11
CA ALA A 100 0.42 -23.97 23.69
C ALA A 100 1.38 -22.76 23.73
N LEU A 101 1.67 -22.29 24.94
CA LEU A 101 2.36 -21.02 25.17
C LEU A 101 3.87 -21.10 24.88
N LYS A 102 4.47 -22.30 24.94
CA LYS A 102 5.87 -22.53 24.57
C LYS A 102 6.00 -23.05 23.14
N ARG A 103 7.08 -22.70 22.46
CA ARG A 103 7.47 -23.20 21.13
C ARG A 103 7.56 -24.72 21.10
N ALA A 104 8.10 -25.34 22.15
CA ALA A 104 8.15 -26.80 22.27
C ALA A 104 6.75 -27.45 22.22
N TYR A 105 5.73 -26.79 22.78
CA TYR A 105 4.36 -27.30 22.76
C TYR A 105 3.73 -27.16 21.38
N ARG A 106 3.94 -26.01 20.72
CA ARG A 106 3.47 -25.77 19.35
C ARG A 106 4.12 -26.72 18.35
N ASN A 107 5.43 -26.94 18.46
CA ASN A 107 6.16 -27.93 17.66
C ASN A 107 5.59 -29.34 17.82
N ARG A 108 5.11 -29.72 19.01
CA ARG A 108 4.47 -31.02 19.22
C ARG A 108 3.12 -31.14 18.50
N LEU A 109 2.36 -30.04 18.40
CA LEU A 109 1.04 -30.00 17.77
C LEU A 109 1.10 -29.76 16.25
N ILE A 110 2.06 -28.96 15.77
CA ILE A 110 2.19 -28.54 14.36
C ILE A 110 3.23 -29.39 13.62
N GLY A 111 4.31 -29.80 14.31
CA GLY A 111 5.46 -30.45 13.68
C GLY A 111 5.06 -31.67 12.85
N GLY A 112 5.36 -31.60 11.55
CA GLY A 112 5.03 -32.66 10.58
C GLY A 112 3.59 -32.69 10.08
N ARG A 113 2.77 -31.66 10.36
CA ARG A 113 1.36 -31.56 9.94
C ARG A 113 1.12 -30.28 9.13
N PRO A 114 1.31 -30.31 7.80
CA PRO A 114 1.06 -29.14 6.94
C PRO A 114 -0.41 -28.68 6.95
N GLU A 115 -1.33 -29.53 7.40
CA GLU A 115 -2.76 -29.22 7.55
C GLU A 115 -3.06 -28.26 8.70
N VAL A 116 -2.12 -28.10 9.65
CA VAL A 116 -2.32 -27.29 10.86
C VAL A 116 -1.87 -25.86 10.60
N ARG A 117 -2.81 -24.91 10.72
CA ARG A 117 -2.54 -23.48 10.67
C ARG A 117 -2.59 -22.87 12.07
N LEU A 118 -1.48 -22.25 12.48
CA LEU A 118 -1.36 -21.57 13.76
C LEU A 118 -1.98 -20.17 13.70
N ILE A 119 -2.93 -19.89 14.59
CA ILE A 119 -3.51 -18.56 14.79
C ILE A 119 -3.12 -18.11 16.20
N TYR A 120 -2.39 -17.00 16.31
CA TYR A 120 -1.97 -16.45 17.60
C TYR A 120 -2.74 -15.17 17.92
N LEU A 121 -3.53 -15.23 19.00
CA LEU A 121 -4.25 -14.09 19.54
C LEU A 121 -3.36 -13.34 20.53
N ARG A 122 -2.73 -12.27 20.05
CA ARG A 122 -1.78 -11.44 20.80
C ARG A 122 -2.53 -10.40 21.62
N GLY A 123 -2.21 -10.32 22.92
CA GLY A 123 -2.83 -9.34 23.81
C GLY A 123 -1.88 -8.81 24.86
N ALA A 124 -1.88 -7.48 25.03
CA ALA A 124 -1.09 -6.85 26.09
C ALA A 124 -1.48 -7.40 27.48
N PRO A 125 -0.52 -7.64 28.39
CA PRO A 125 -0.80 -8.14 29.73
C PRO A 125 -1.87 -7.34 30.50
N ALA A 126 -1.89 -6.02 30.32
CA ALA A 126 -2.90 -5.16 30.94
C ALA A 126 -4.32 -5.45 30.43
N LEU A 127 -4.48 -5.68 29.12
CA LEU A 127 -5.76 -6.02 28.50
C LEU A 127 -6.24 -7.41 28.93
N LEU A 128 -5.33 -8.40 28.96
CA LEU A 128 -5.64 -9.76 29.42
C LEU A 128 -6.12 -9.76 30.88
N ARG A 129 -5.42 -9.04 31.77
CA ARG A 129 -5.82 -8.87 33.17
C ARG A 129 -7.19 -8.20 33.30
N SER A 130 -7.43 -7.12 32.56
CA SER A 130 -8.71 -6.40 32.54
C SER A 130 -9.86 -7.33 32.11
N ARG A 131 -9.66 -8.10 31.03
CA ARG A 131 -10.66 -9.05 30.52
C ARG A 131 -10.95 -10.19 31.48
N LEU A 132 -9.95 -10.70 32.20
CA LEU A 132 -10.18 -11.74 33.21
C LEU A 132 -10.86 -11.19 34.46
N GLY A 133 -10.51 -9.98 34.90
CA GLY A 133 -11.13 -9.33 36.05
C GLY A 133 -12.62 -8.99 35.86
N GLY A 134 -13.05 -8.80 34.60
CA GLY A 134 -14.45 -8.53 34.26
C GLY A 134 -15.36 -9.76 34.11
N ARG A 135 -14.82 -10.99 34.14
CA ARG A 135 -15.62 -12.22 33.94
C ARG A 135 -16.44 -12.57 35.19
N ARG A 136 -17.76 -12.54 35.09
CA ARG A 136 -18.66 -13.08 36.12
C ARG A 136 -18.78 -14.61 35.93
N GLY A 137 -18.35 -15.39 36.93
CA GLY A 137 -18.67 -16.84 37.02
C GLY A 137 -17.51 -17.83 36.83
N HIS A 138 -16.35 -17.40 36.30
CA HIS A 138 -15.14 -18.22 36.26
C HIS A 138 -13.98 -17.43 36.86
N PHE A 139 -13.71 -17.65 38.15
CA PHE A 139 -12.54 -17.07 38.81
C PHE A 139 -11.30 -17.76 38.25
N PHE A 140 -10.59 -17.09 37.33
CA PHE A 140 -9.27 -17.50 36.90
C PHE A 140 -8.25 -16.81 37.82
N PRO A 141 -7.50 -17.55 38.67
CA PRO A 141 -6.51 -16.97 39.58
C PRO A 141 -5.53 -16.06 38.84
N ALA A 142 -5.26 -14.87 39.40
CA ALA A 142 -4.35 -13.89 38.80
C ALA A 142 -2.93 -14.46 38.65
N GLU A 143 -2.55 -15.34 39.58
CA GLU A 143 -1.29 -16.07 39.65
C GLU A 143 -1.12 -17.02 38.45
N LEU A 144 -2.21 -17.62 37.97
CA LEU A 144 -2.18 -18.48 36.79
C LEU A 144 -1.97 -17.66 35.51
N LEU A 145 -2.56 -16.46 35.39
CA LEU A 145 -2.27 -15.60 34.24
C LEU A 145 -0.81 -15.15 34.26
N GLN A 146 -0.27 -14.82 35.44
CA GLN A 146 1.14 -14.47 35.58
C GLN A 146 2.04 -15.63 35.16
N SER A 147 1.73 -16.87 35.56
CA SER A 147 2.47 -18.05 35.13
C SER A 147 2.40 -18.27 33.62
N GLN A 148 1.23 -18.06 33.01
CA GLN A 148 1.06 -18.18 31.56
C GLN A 148 1.83 -17.11 30.79
N LEU A 149 1.85 -15.86 31.28
CA LEU A 149 2.64 -14.80 30.66
C LEU A 149 4.14 -15.04 30.80
N ALA A 150 4.58 -15.72 31.87
CA ALA A 150 5.97 -16.13 32.04
C ALA A 150 6.35 -17.33 31.15
N ASP A 151 5.42 -18.26 30.94
CA ASP A 151 5.57 -19.41 30.03
C ASP A 151 5.35 -19.04 28.54
N LEU A 152 4.89 -17.83 28.23
CA LEU A 152 4.56 -17.39 26.87
C LEU A 152 5.83 -17.06 26.08
N GLU A 153 6.20 -17.99 25.22
CA GLU A 153 7.14 -17.80 24.11
C GLU A 153 6.30 -17.47 22.89
N GLU A 154 6.27 -16.20 22.47
CA GLU A 154 5.46 -15.81 21.32
C GLU A 154 5.86 -16.57 20.05
N PRO A 155 4.91 -16.94 19.17
CA PRO A 155 5.23 -17.61 17.91
C PRO A 155 6.17 -16.79 17.03
N GLU A 156 7.22 -17.44 16.53
CA GLU A 156 8.23 -16.84 15.64
C GLU A 156 7.85 -17.01 14.16
N PRO A 157 8.40 -16.20 13.22
CA PRO A 157 8.04 -16.27 11.81
C PRO A 157 8.18 -17.64 11.14
N ASP A 158 9.08 -18.50 11.62
CA ASP A 158 9.29 -19.85 11.09
C ASP A 158 8.23 -20.88 11.56
N GLU A 159 7.44 -20.54 12.58
CA GLU A 159 6.22 -21.26 12.95
C GLU A 159 5.01 -20.84 12.10
N ASP A 160 5.24 -19.91 11.16
CA ASP A 160 4.27 -19.33 10.22
C ASP A 160 2.91 -18.97 10.86
N PRO A 161 2.90 -18.14 11.92
CA PRO A 161 1.68 -17.81 12.66
C PRO A 161 0.84 -16.73 11.96
N LEU A 162 -0.47 -16.91 11.94
CA LEU A 162 -1.42 -15.82 11.74
C LEU A 162 -1.60 -15.04 13.06
N VAL A 163 -0.85 -13.96 13.22
CA VAL A 163 -0.90 -13.11 14.41
C VAL A 163 -2.00 -12.07 14.27
N VAL A 164 -2.90 -12.01 15.26
CA VAL A 164 -4.02 -11.07 15.29
C VAL A 164 -4.05 -10.41 16.67
N GLU A 165 -3.98 -9.08 16.69
CA GLU A 165 -4.19 -8.30 17.93
C GLU A 165 -5.60 -8.54 18.47
N ILE A 166 -5.79 -8.41 19.77
CA ILE A 166 -7.09 -8.66 20.40
C ILE A 166 -7.75 -7.39 20.96
N ASP A 167 -7.23 -6.20 20.69
CA ASP A 167 -7.75 -4.92 21.22
C ASP A 167 -9.07 -4.44 20.59
N GLN A 168 -9.60 -5.21 19.66
CA GLN A 168 -10.86 -5.04 18.94
C GLN A 168 -11.94 -6.07 19.38
N PRO A 169 -13.21 -5.88 18.99
CA PRO A 169 -14.30 -6.84 19.27
C PRO A 169 -14.04 -8.22 18.63
N PRO A 170 -14.54 -9.32 19.22
CA PRO A 170 -14.30 -10.68 18.73
C PRO A 170 -14.66 -10.89 17.25
N GLU A 171 -15.74 -10.27 16.76
CA GLU A 171 -16.18 -10.36 15.37
C GLU A 171 -15.12 -9.81 14.41
N ALA A 172 -14.49 -8.69 14.75
CA ALA A 172 -13.43 -8.07 13.96
C ALA A 172 -12.13 -8.90 13.98
N ILE A 173 -11.85 -9.58 15.11
CA ILE A 173 -10.73 -10.55 15.20
C ILE A 173 -10.97 -11.69 14.21
N VAL A 174 -12.18 -12.25 14.17
CA VAL A 174 -12.55 -13.34 13.26
C VAL A 174 -12.47 -12.89 11.80
N ASP A 175 -12.91 -11.67 11.48
CA ASP A 175 -12.82 -11.12 10.13
C ASP A 175 -11.36 -10.96 9.67
N ALA A 176 -10.48 -10.52 10.57
CA ALA A 176 -9.04 -10.45 10.32
C ALA A 176 -8.43 -11.83 10.05
N VAL A 177 -8.74 -12.83 10.88
CA VAL A 177 -8.31 -14.23 10.68
C VAL A 177 -8.76 -14.76 9.31
N LEU A 178 -10.03 -14.60 8.96
CA LEU A 178 -10.57 -15.07 7.67
C LEU A 178 -9.94 -14.35 6.48
N SER A 179 -9.65 -13.06 6.62
CA SER A 179 -8.94 -12.29 5.60
C SER A 179 -7.52 -12.82 5.35
N LEU A 180 -6.79 -13.12 6.41
CA LEU A 180 -5.44 -13.70 6.33
C LEU A 180 -5.47 -15.10 5.69
N LEU A 181 -6.39 -15.97 6.12
CA LEU A 181 -6.56 -17.31 5.53
C LEU A 181 -6.90 -17.27 4.03
N ARG A 182 -7.67 -16.27 3.58
CA ARG A 182 -8.00 -16.08 2.14
C ARG A 182 -6.80 -15.64 1.31
N ARG A 183 -5.90 -14.83 1.89
CA ARG A 183 -4.67 -14.37 1.21
C ARG A 183 -3.71 -15.53 0.93
N GLU A 184 -3.70 -16.55 1.79
CA GLU A 184 -2.89 -17.78 1.60
C GLU A 184 -3.42 -18.70 0.50
N THR A 185 -4.73 -18.69 0.23
CA THR A 185 -5.36 -19.54 -0.81
C THR A 185 -5.25 -18.96 -2.22
N ALA A 186 -4.77 -17.73 -2.38
CA ALA A 186 -4.52 -17.12 -3.68
C ALA A 186 -3.17 -17.64 -4.24
N PRO A 187 -3.10 -18.22 -5.45
CA PRO A 187 -1.83 -18.67 -6.00
C PRO A 187 -0.98 -17.47 -6.46
N GLY A 188 0.26 -17.39 -5.96
CA GLY A 188 1.32 -16.58 -6.58
C GLY A 188 2.24 -15.84 -5.62
N ASP A 189 3.38 -16.49 -5.34
CA ASP A 189 4.71 -15.98 -4.99
C ASP A 189 4.91 -15.00 -3.82
N ALA A 190 5.58 -15.48 -2.77
CA ALA A 190 6.50 -14.66 -1.98
C ALA A 190 7.85 -15.39 -1.76
N PRO A 191 8.97 -14.65 -1.69
CA PRO A 191 10.32 -15.20 -1.72
C PRO A 191 10.76 -15.69 -0.34
N THR A 192 11.66 -16.67 -0.36
CA THR A 192 12.44 -17.19 0.76
C THR A 192 13.28 -16.12 1.47
N GLY A 193 13.33 -16.18 2.80
CA GLY A 193 14.36 -15.51 3.60
C GLY A 193 14.02 -15.50 5.09
N ALA A 194 14.81 -16.25 5.86
CA ALA A 194 14.77 -16.31 7.32
C ALA A 194 15.05 -14.93 7.97
N ASP A 195 14.44 -14.67 9.13
CA ASP A 195 15.16 -14.54 10.41
C ASP A 195 14.23 -14.11 11.55
N GLY A 196 14.36 -14.78 12.69
CA GLY A 196 13.71 -14.43 13.95
C GLY A 196 14.30 -13.17 14.57
N PHE A 197 13.48 -12.43 15.32
CA PHE A 197 14.01 -11.36 16.17
C PHE A 197 14.37 -11.93 17.55
N THR A 198 15.67 -12.18 17.70
CA THR A 198 16.34 -12.34 18.98
C THR A 198 16.15 -11.09 19.85
N SER A 199 15.76 -11.28 21.12
CA SER A 199 15.89 -10.24 22.14
C SER A 199 17.30 -10.26 22.75
N GLY A 200 18.25 -9.65 22.04
CA GLY A 200 19.31 -8.84 22.66
C GLY A 200 18.81 -7.39 22.88
N PRO A 201 19.54 -6.52 23.59
CA PRO A 201 19.04 -5.20 23.99
C PRO A 201 18.62 -4.38 22.76
N PHE A 202 17.33 -4.00 22.70
CA PHE A 202 16.67 -3.20 21.63
C PHE A 202 17.53 -3.07 20.37
N GLY A 203 17.72 -4.19 19.67
CA GLY A 203 18.39 -4.20 18.39
C GLY A 203 17.49 -3.44 17.43
N MET A 204 17.83 -2.19 17.14
CA MET A 204 17.26 -1.50 15.98
C MET A 204 17.40 -2.48 14.81
N PRO A 205 16.32 -2.79 14.06
CA PRO A 205 16.45 -3.58 12.85
C PRO A 205 17.55 -2.94 11.99
N GLY A 206 18.27 -3.78 11.24
CA GLY A 206 19.46 -3.39 10.48
C GLY A 206 19.31 -2.04 9.78
N VAL A 207 20.44 -1.34 9.63
CA VAL A 207 20.56 0.03 9.08
C VAL A 207 19.41 0.37 8.12
N SER A 208 18.62 1.38 8.48
CA SER A 208 17.56 1.91 7.63
C SER A 208 18.07 1.99 6.18
N PRO A 209 17.36 1.46 5.17
CA PRO A 209 17.86 1.35 3.79
C PRO A 209 18.17 2.70 3.14
N GLY A 210 17.88 3.80 3.84
CA GLY A 210 18.27 5.16 3.51
C GLY A 210 17.15 6.13 3.88
N PRO A 211 17.32 7.43 3.60
CA PRO A 211 16.27 8.43 3.82
C PRO A 211 15.02 8.23 2.93
N THR A 212 15.09 7.36 1.92
CA THR A 212 14.01 7.09 0.96
C THR A 212 13.46 5.66 1.04
N GLY A 213 13.91 4.86 2.01
CA GLY A 213 13.50 3.48 2.18
C GLY A 213 14.13 2.53 1.14
N GLU A 214 13.46 1.41 0.86
CA GLU A 214 13.90 0.48 -0.18
C GLU A 214 14.02 1.13 -1.57
N ARG A 215 14.89 0.56 -2.41
CA ARG A 215 15.12 0.99 -3.79
C ARG A 215 14.85 -0.18 -4.73
N TRP A 216 14.00 0.05 -5.73
CA TRP A 216 13.66 -0.92 -6.76
C TRP A 216 14.13 -0.40 -8.12
N GLU A 217 15.11 -1.09 -8.69
CA GLU A 217 15.67 -0.75 -10.00
C GLU A 217 15.01 -1.58 -11.10
N LEU A 218 14.70 -0.92 -12.22
CA LEU A 218 14.21 -1.51 -13.45
C LEU A 218 15.28 -1.38 -14.53
N ARG A 219 15.43 -2.41 -15.36
CA ARG A 219 16.36 -2.46 -16.49
C ARG A 219 15.70 -3.07 -17.71
N ARG A 220 15.94 -2.48 -18.88
CA ARG A 220 15.51 -3.03 -20.18
C ARG A 220 16.41 -2.50 -21.29
N GLY A 221 17.28 -3.36 -21.83
CA GLY A 221 18.31 -2.90 -22.78
C GLY A 221 19.15 -1.76 -22.18
N GLY A 222 19.27 -0.64 -22.90
CA GLY A 222 19.96 0.56 -22.42
C GLY A 222 19.19 1.40 -21.39
N GLN A 223 17.96 1.04 -21.04
CA GLN A 223 17.13 1.79 -20.09
C GLN A 223 17.36 1.35 -18.65
N SER A 224 17.47 2.31 -17.73
CA SER A 224 17.45 2.07 -16.27
C SER A 224 16.55 3.08 -15.58
N ALA A 225 15.63 2.60 -14.74
CA ALA A 225 14.78 3.46 -13.91
C ALA A 225 14.83 3.02 -12.45
N VAL A 226 14.58 3.95 -11.53
CA VAL A 226 14.62 3.67 -10.09
C VAL A 226 13.38 4.24 -9.41
N VAL A 227 12.68 3.37 -8.70
CA VAL A 227 11.56 3.73 -7.83
C VAL A 227 11.97 3.44 -6.39
N VAL A 228 11.65 4.34 -5.46
CA VAL A 228 11.94 4.16 -4.03
C VAL A 228 10.67 4.01 -3.21
N GLN A 229 10.79 3.40 -2.04
CA GLN A 229 9.69 3.07 -1.13
C GLN A 229 8.92 4.30 -0.66
N LEU A 230 9.62 5.37 -0.31
CA LEU A 230 9.01 6.61 0.15
C LEU A 230 8.24 7.27 -1.00
N GLY A 231 6.92 7.37 -0.85
CA GLY A 231 6.02 8.00 -1.82
C GLY A 231 5.91 7.28 -3.16
N ALA A 232 6.42 6.04 -3.27
CA ALA A 232 6.60 5.33 -4.54
C ALA A 232 7.32 6.21 -5.59
N THR A 233 8.34 6.95 -5.15
CA THR A 233 8.92 8.06 -5.92
C THR A 233 9.79 7.55 -7.07
N LEU A 234 9.56 8.05 -8.29
CA LEU A 234 10.42 7.83 -9.44
C LEU A 234 11.65 8.76 -9.35
N THR A 235 12.77 8.23 -8.90
CA THR A 235 13.96 9.05 -8.59
C THR A 235 14.95 9.14 -9.74
N HIS A 236 14.98 8.14 -10.63
CA HIS A 236 15.91 8.10 -11.74
C HIS A 236 15.27 7.48 -12.97
N TYR A 237 15.66 7.99 -14.14
CA TYR A 237 15.46 7.33 -15.42
C TYR A 237 16.56 7.77 -16.40
N THR A 238 17.27 6.79 -16.96
CA THR A 238 18.34 6.97 -17.94
C THR A 238 18.13 6.04 -19.13
N VAL A 239 18.62 6.47 -20.29
CA VAL A 239 18.69 5.65 -21.51
C VAL A 239 20.07 5.80 -22.12
N ASP A 240 20.78 4.69 -22.30
CA ASP A 240 22.15 4.64 -22.84
C ASP A 240 23.12 5.59 -22.12
N GLY A 241 22.98 5.67 -20.79
CA GLY A 241 23.79 6.55 -19.93
C GLY A 241 23.36 8.02 -19.92
N ARG A 242 22.42 8.45 -20.76
CA ARG A 242 21.87 9.81 -20.76
C ARG A 242 20.74 9.93 -19.73
N ALA A 243 20.80 10.96 -18.89
CA ALA A 243 19.72 11.30 -17.98
C ALA A 243 18.49 11.80 -18.74
N VAL A 244 17.34 11.24 -18.39
CA VAL A 244 16.02 11.73 -18.83
C VAL A 244 15.36 12.53 -17.70
N LEU A 245 15.67 12.19 -16.45
CA LEU A 245 15.22 12.92 -15.28
C LEU A 245 16.37 13.66 -14.60
N ASP A 246 16.11 14.91 -14.18
CA ASP A 246 16.88 15.61 -13.15
C ASP A 246 16.42 15.07 -11.79
N GLY A 247 16.93 13.88 -11.49
CA GLY A 247 16.44 12.99 -10.43
C GLY A 247 16.81 13.39 -8.99
N VAL A 248 16.87 12.38 -8.12
CA VAL A 248 17.27 12.54 -6.71
C VAL A 248 18.55 11.75 -6.48
N ASP A 249 19.61 12.39 -6.02
CA ASP A 249 20.88 11.71 -5.77
C ASP A 249 20.73 10.57 -4.73
N ALA A 250 21.49 9.49 -4.92
CA ALA A 250 21.44 8.34 -4.02
C ALA A 250 21.82 8.75 -2.59
N GLY A 251 20.94 8.42 -1.62
CA GLY A 251 21.15 8.76 -0.21
C GLY A 251 20.78 10.20 0.16
N SER A 252 20.29 11.01 -0.77
CA SER A 252 19.78 12.36 -0.50
C SER A 252 18.28 12.33 -0.15
N PRO A 253 17.79 13.26 0.68
CA PRO A 253 16.36 13.46 0.87
C PRO A 253 15.72 13.97 -0.42
N ILE A 254 14.44 13.63 -0.62
CA ILE A 254 13.66 14.14 -1.76
C ILE A 254 13.34 15.62 -1.49
N SER A 255 13.56 16.48 -2.47
CA SER A 255 13.21 17.90 -2.42
C SER A 255 12.40 18.31 -3.64
N GLY A 256 11.65 19.41 -3.53
CA GLY A 256 10.90 19.98 -4.67
C GLY A 256 9.84 19.07 -5.30
N GLY A 257 9.35 18.04 -4.58
CA GLY A 257 8.37 17.11 -5.15
C GLY A 257 8.93 16.12 -6.18
N ARG A 258 10.25 16.13 -6.44
CA ARG A 258 10.90 15.38 -7.52
C ARG A 258 10.47 13.92 -7.59
N GLY A 259 9.74 13.59 -8.66
CA GLY A 259 9.27 12.24 -8.97
C GLY A 259 8.11 11.72 -8.11
N GLN A 260 7.65 12.49 -7.12
CA GLN A 260 6.66 12.04 -6.14
C GLN A 260 5.25 11.99 -6.74
N LEU A 261 4.45 11.06 -6.22
CA LEU A 261 3.02 10.95 -6.52
C LEU A 261 2.22 11.98 -5.71
N LEU A 262 1.28 12.66 -6.36
CA LEU A 262 0.48 13.76 -5.80
C LEU A 262 -0.95 13.25 -5.56
N ILE A 263 -1.21 12.66 -4.39
CA ILE A 263 -2.44 11.91 -4.10
C ILE A 263 -2.89 12.21 -2.66
N PRO A 264 -4.16 12.57 -2.40
CA PRO A 264 -5.32 12.49 -3.30
C PRO A 264 -5.66 13.82 -4.00
N TRP A 265 -4.70 14.72 -4.16
CA TRP A 265 -4.83 15.86 -5.08
C TRP A 265 -3.44 16.28 -5.61
N PRO A 266 -3.36 16.72 -6.88
CA PRO A 266 -2.20 17.43 -7.37
C PRO A 266 -2.28 18.92 -6.99
N ASN A 267 -1.13 19.57 -6.98
CA ASN A 267 -0.99 21.00 -6.71
C ASN A 267 -1.71 21.45 -5.41
N ARG A 268 -2.18 22.71 -5.34
CA ARG A 268 -2.60 23.38 -4.11
C ARG A 268 -4.09 23.23 -3.79
N ILE A 269 -4.43 23.34 -2.51
CA ILE A 269 -5.76 23.63 -1.98
C ILE A 269 -5.67 24.88 -1.09
N GLY A 270 -6.40 25.93 -1.46
CA GLY A 270 -6.42 27.24 -0.80
C GLY A 270 -6.90 27.15 0.65
N GLY A 271 -6.13 27.70 1.59
CA GLY A 271 -6.41 27.64 3.03
C GLY A 271 -6.41 26.23 3.62
N GLY A 272 -6.08 25.20 2.83
CA GLY A 272 -6.33 23.80 3.17
C GLY A 272 -7.81 23.51 3.45
N ARG A 273 -8.75 24.35 2.99
CA ARG A 273 -10.18 24.23 3.32
C ARG A 273 -10.97 23.85 2.10
N TYR A 274 -11.88 22.90 2.25
CA TYR A 274 -12.84 22.57 1.21
C TYR A 274 -14.14 22.07 1.83
N ARG A 275 -15.23 22.09 1.06
CA ARG A 275 -16.52 21.55 1.49
C ARG A 275 -16.87 20.39 0.58
N PHE A 276 -17.13 19.22 1.16
CA PHE A 276 -17.51 18.03 0.42
C PHE A 276 -18.68 17.34 1.11
N ASP A 277 -19.69 16.98 0.32
CA ASP A 277 -20.94 16.37 0.80
C ASP A 277 -21.56 17.10 2.01
N GLY A 278 -21.59 18.43 1.93
CA GLY A 278 -22.13 19.28 3.00
C GLY A 278 -21.25 19.42 4.26
N VAL A 279 -20.08 18.79 4.31
CA VAL A 279 -19.15 18.85 5.45
C VAL A 279 -17.94 19.71 5.10
N ASP A 280 -17.62 20.67 5.98
CA ASP A 280 -16.40 21.47 5.87
C ASP A 280 -15.20 20.68 6.39
N GLN A 281 -14.12 20.67 5.62
CA GLN A 281 -12.89 19.94 5.89
C GLN A 281 -11.71 20.91 6.01
N GLN A 282 -10.75 20.59 6.88
CA GLN A 282 -9.50 21.34 7.07
C GLN A 282 -8.30 20.40 7.00
N LEU A 283 -7.56 20.50 5.90
CA LEU A 283 -6.28 19.83 5.69
C LEU A 283 -5.16 20.53 6.47
N PRO A 284 -4.11 19.80 6.88
CA PRO A 284 -2.86 20.40 7.32
C PRO A 284 -2.27 21.29 6.22
N LEU A 285 -1.78 22.47 6.61
CA LEU A 285 -1.04 23.34 5.68
C LEU A 285 0.38 22.83 5.53
N THR A 286 0.76 22.53 4.30
CA THR A 286 2.11 22.06 3.96
C THR A 286 2.96 23.17 3.32
N GLU A 287 2.34 24.27 2.92
CA GLU A 287 2.99 25.54 2.57
C GLU A 287 2.42 26.64 3.48
N PRO A 288 2.86 26.75 4.75
CA PRO A 288 2.31 27.70 5.71
C PRO A 288 2.39 29.16 5.24
N GLU A 289 3.44 29.54 4.52
CA GLU A 289 3.65 30.90 4.02
C GLU A 289 2.66 31.28 2.92
N ARG A 290 2.18 30.30 2.15
CA ARG A 290 1.17 30.48 1.10
C ARG A 290 -0.24 30.19 1.57
N LEU A 291 -0.39 29.69 2.80
CA LEU A 291 -1.63 29.20 3.37
C LEU A 291 -2.28 28.10 2.51
N THR A 292 -1.48 27.16 1.98
CA THR A 292 -1.97 26.09 1.08
C THR A 292 -1.60 24.70 1.57
N ALA A 293 -2.44 23.72 1.24
CA ALA A 293 -2.12 22.30 1.32
C ALA A 293 -1.74 21.81 -0.08
N ILE A 294 -0.55 21.26 -0.27
CA ILE A 294 0.01 20.97 -1.60
C ILE A 294 0.37 19.49 -1.78
N HIS A 295 -0.05 18.96 -2.92
CA HIS A 295 0.36 17.67 -3.47
C HIS A 295 -0.05 16.45 -2.62
N GLY A 296 -1.22 16.52 -1.99
CA GLY A 296 -1.79 15.37 -1.32
C GLY A 296 -1.05 14.94 -0.04
N LEU A 297 -1.23 13.68 0.31
CA LEU A 297 -0.93 13.10 1.61
C LEU A 297 0.03 11.91 1.53
N LEU A 298 0.27 11.36 0.33
CA LEU A 298 1.04 10.12 0.15
C LEU A 298 2.53 10.31 -0.20
N ARG A 299 3.00 11.56 -0.39
CA ARG A 299 4.39 11.85 -0.79
C ARG A 299 5.44 11.36 0.21
N TRP A 300 5.07 11.32 1.49
CA TRP A 300 5.96 10.96 2.60
C TRP A 300 5.54 9.65 3.27
N THR A 301 4.67 8.87 2.62
CA THR A 301 4.18 7.60 3.14
C THR A 301 5.02 6.46 2.54
N PRO A 302 5.40 5.42 3.30
CA PRO A 302 6.03 4.24 2.74
C PRO A 302 5.03 3.43 1.91
N TRP A 303 5.49 2.94 0.77
CA TRP A 303 4.73 2.04 -0.09
C TRP A 303 5.28 0.63 0.03
N ARG A 304 4.42 -0.37 -0.13
CA ARG A 304 4.80 -1.78 -0.08
C ARG A 304 5.02 -2.29 -1.49
N LEU A 305 6.07 -3.10 -1.66
CA LEU A 305 6.27 -3.85 -2.89
C LEU A 305 5.16 -4.89 -3.04
N LEU A 306 4.46 -4.87 -4.17
CA LEU A 306 3.42 -5.85 -4.50
C LEU A 306 3.91 -6.87 -5.52
N ALA A 307 4.65 -6.43 -6.53
CA ALA A 307 5.26 -7.30 -7.53
C ALA A 307 6.48 -6.62 -8.16
N ARG A 308 7.46 -7.41 -8.62
CA ARG A 308 8.59 -6.91 -9.40
C ARG A 308 9.05 -7.91 -10.44
N SER A 309 9.67 -7.38 -11.48
CA SER A 309 10.49 -8.06 -12.48
C SER A 309 11.64 -7.11 -12.84
N ASP A 310 12.54 -7.52 -13.74
CA ASP A 310 13.59 -6.64 -14.22
C ASP A 310 13.03 -5.40 -14.93
N GLU A 311 11.89 -5.52 -15.63
CA GLU A 311 11.35 -4.42 -16.45
C GLU A 311 10.21 -3.66 -15.78
N ALA A 312 9.67 -4.15 -14.64
CA ALA A 312 8.51 -3.53 -14.00
C ALA A 312 8.50 -3.68 -12.47
N VAL A 313 7.98 -2.66 -11.79
CA VAL A 313 7.68 -2.71 -10.36
C VAL A 313 6.26 -2.22 -10.12
N ARG A 314 5.53 -2.92 -9.24
CA ARG A 314 4.20 -2.56 -8.77
C ARG A 314 4.25 -2.42 -7.25
N VAL A 315 3.77 -1.29 -6.76
CA VAL A 315 3.78 -0.93 -5.35
C VAL A 315 2.41 -0.43 -4.92
N GLY A 316 2.07 -0.59 -3.65
CA GLY A 316 0.78 -0.16 -3.13
C GLY A 316 0.84 0.38 -1.71
N THR A 317 -0.15 1.20 -1.36
CA THR A 317 -0.37 1.72 -0.02
C THR A 317 -1.85 2.01 0.20
N SER A 318 -2.24 2.18 1.46
CA SER A 318 -3.58 2.61 1.84
C SER A 318 -3.49 4.01 2.45
N LEU A 319 -4.25 4.96 1.90
CA LEU A 319 -4.49 6.25 2.53
C LEU A 319 -5.64 6.08 3.53
N PHE A 320 -5.30 5.99 4.81
CA PHE A 320 -6.31 5.91 5.87
C PHE A 320 -6.96 7.28 6.13
N PRO A 321 -8.22 7.29 6.62
CA PRO A 321 -8.86 8.51 7.10
C PRO A 321 -7.97 9.28 8.08
N GLN A 322 -7.81 10.57 7.84
CA GLN A 322 -6.97 11.44 8.67
C GLN A 322 -7.51 12.88 8.67
N PRO A 323 -6.99 13.79 9.52
CA PRO A 323 -7.51 15.15 9.63
C PRO A 323 -7.64 15.86 8.28
N GLY A 324 -8.84 16.35 7.99
CA GLY A 324 -9.17 17.04 6.74
C GLY A 324 -9.38 16.15 5.53
N TYR A 325 -9.19 14.83 5.63
CA TYR A 325 -9.49 13.88 4.56
C TYR A 325 -9.96 12.54 5.17
N PRO A 326 -11.25 12.44 5.56
CA PRO A 326 -11.79 11.29 6.28
C PRO A 326 -12.17 10.11 5.36
N PHE A 327 -11.46 9.91 4.25
CA PHE A 327 -11.78 8.88 3.25
C PHE A 327 -10.67 7.84 3.17
N LEU A 328 -11.06 6.58 2.96
CA LEU A 328 -10.13 5.46 2.81
C LEU A 328 -9.91 5.16 1.32
N LEU A 329 -8.66 5.27 0.86
CA LEU A 329 -8.28 4.89 -0.50
C LEU A 329 -7.20 3.81 -0.48
N ASP A 330 -7.37 2.78 -1.30
CA ASP A 330 -6.27 1.88 -1.66
C ASP A 330 -5.66 2.34 -2.98
N VAL A 331 -4.34 2.48 -3.01
CA VAL A 331 -3.63 3.05 -4.16
C VAL A 331 -2.52 2.11 -4.60
N VAL A 332 -2.46 1.85 -5.91
CA VAL A 332 -1.42 1.05 -6.56
C VAL A 332 -0.77 1.90 -7.65
N ALA A 333 0.56 1.90 -7.68
CA ALA A 333 1.35 2.47 -8.76
C ALA A 333 2.19 1.38 -9.43
N GLN A 334 2.22 1.39 -10.76
CA GLN A 334 3.06 0.52 -11.56
C GLN A 334 3.97 1.36 -12.45
N TYR A 335 5.25 1.02 -12.43
CA TYR A 335 6.27 1.55 -13.32
C TYR A 335 6.76 0.41 -14.20
N ARG A 336 6.78 0.60 -15.52
CA ARG A 336 7.18 -0.44 -16.47
C ARG A 336 8.00 0.15 -17.61
N LEU A 337 9.15 -0.43 -17.86
CA LEU A 337 9.95 -0.17 -19.05
C LEU A 337 9.39 -0.96 -20.23
N GLY A 338 9.14 -0.26 -21.34
CA GLY A 338 8.75 -0.82 -22.62
C GLY A 338 9.78 -0.53 -23.72
N PRO A 339 9.51 -0.91 -24.98
CA PRO A 339 10.37 -0.57 -26.12
C PRO A 339 10.56 0.93 -26.28
N ASP A 340 9.50 1.70 -26.10
CA ASP A 340 9.48 3.13 -26.41
C ASP A 340 9.71 4.01 -25.16
N GLY A 341 10.04 3.42 -24.02
CA GLY A 341 10.39 4.13 -22.79
C GLY A 341 9.63 3.67 -21.55
N LEU A 342 9.48 4.56 -20.57
CA LEU A 342 8.84 4.28 -19.28
C LEU A 342 7.34 4.56 -19.33
N GLU A 343 6.52 3.63 -18.88
CA GLU A 343 5.09 3.81 -18.60
C GLU A 343 4.84 3.82 -17.10
N VAL A 344 3.96 4.71 -16.65
CA VAL A 344 3.47 4.79 -15.28
C VAL A 344 1.94 4.71 -15.28
N VAL A 345 1.41 3.83 -14.42
CA VAL A 345 -0.02 3.66 -14.18
C VAL A 345 -0.28 3.80 -12.70
N ILE A 346 -1.17 4.71 -12.32
CA ILE A 346 -1.60 4.93 -10.93
C ILE A 346 -3.10 4.63 -10.87
N CYS A 347 -3.49 3.72 -9.99
CA CYS A 347 -4.87 3.36 -9.75
C CYS A 347 -5.20 3.62 -8.28
N ALA A 348 -6.24 4.41 -8.02
CA ALA A 348 -6.81 4.56 -6.68
C ALA A 348 -8.22 4.01 -6.66
N THR A 349 -8.55 3.26 -5.63
CA THR A 349 -9.88 2.70 -5.37
C THR A 349 -10.38 3.24 -4.05
N ASN A 350 -11.62 3.70 -4.02
CA ASN A 350 -12.26 4.05 -2.76
C ASN A 350 -12.63 2.75 -2.03
N ALA A 351 -11.90 2.46 -0.95
CA ALA A 351 -12.12 1.29 -0.10
C ALA A 351 -13.00 1.60 1.13
N GLY A 352 -13.49 2.84 1.24
CA GLY A 352 -14.44 3.25 2.26
C GLY A 352 -15.90 3.04 1.87
N GLU A 353 -16.80 3.46 2.77
CA GLU A 353 -18.26 3.29 2.62
C GLU A 353 -18.97 4.52 2.05
N THR A 354 -18.27 5.66 1.94
CA THR A 354 -18.83 6.93 1.44
C THR A 354 -18.07 7.41 0.20
N ALA A 355 -18.70 8.25 -0.61
CA ALA A 355 -18.02 8.88 -1.75
C ALA A 355 -16.81 9.71 -1.30
N ALA A 356 -15.74 9.73 -2.11
CA ALA A 356 -14.48 10.40 -1.79
C ALA A 356 -14.05 11.37 -2.91
N PRO A 357 -13.70 12.64 -2.59
CA PRO A 357 -13.10 13.55 -3.56
C PRO A 357 -11.67 13.13 -3.86
N TYR A 358 -11.28 13.15 -5.13
CA TYR A 358 -10.02 12.62 -5.61
C TYR A 358 -9.47 13.41 -6.80
N GLY A 359 -8.16 13.59 -6.76
CA GLY A 359 -7.32 13.99 -7.89
C GLY A 359 -5.98 13.29 -7.78
N VAL A 360 -5.25 13.24 -8.89
CA VAL A 360 -3.93 12.62 -8.94
C VAL A 360 -3.01 13.33 -9.90
N GLY A 361 -1.73 13.35 -9.56
CA GLY A 361 -0.67 13.66 -10.51
C GLY A 361 0.66 13.03 -10.11
N GLN A 362 1.70 13.34 -10.86
CA GLN A 362 3.07 12.97 -10.53
C GLN A 362 4.03 14.06 -10.99
N HIS A 363 5.11 14.29 -10.24
CA HIS A 363 5.96 15.48 -10.40
C HIS A 363 7.40 15.18 -10.89
N PRO A 364 7.59 14.52 -12.07
CA PRO A 364 8.92 14.23 -12.59
C PRO A 364 9.58 15.52 -13.12
N TYR A 365 10.87 15.70 -12.83
CA TYR A 365 11.70 16.74 -13.45
C TYR A 365 12.45 16.16 -14.64
N LEU A 366 12.16 16.64 -15.84
CA LEU A 366 12.77 16.18 -17.06
C LEU A 366 13.99 17.04 -17.39
N THR A 367 15.00 16.42 -17.99
CA THR A 367 16.17 17.10 -18.53
C THR A 367 16.54 16.52 -19.88
N VAL A 368 17.12 17.37 -20.72
CA VAL A 368 17.76 16.99 -21.99
C VAL A 368 19.27 17.19 -21.91
N GLY A 369 19.84 17.32 -20.71
CA GLY A 369 21.29 17.42 -20.49
C GLY A 369 21.88 18.82 -20.72
N THR A 370 21.05 19.87 -20.71
CA THR A 370 21.53 21.27 -20.65
C THR A 370 21.82 21.69 -19.21
N ASP A 371 22.74 22.65 -19.03
CA ASP A 371 23.06 23.19 -17.69
C ASP A 371 21.84 23.86 -17.04
N THR A 372 21.08 24.63 -17.84
CA THR A 372 19.78 25.19 -17.47
C THR A 372 18.76 24.96 -18.58
N VAL A 373 17.47 25.08 -18.25
CA VAL A 373 16.36 24.89 -19.19
C VAL A 373 16.20 26.01 -20.22
N ASP A 374 16.94 27.12 -20.09
CA ASP A 374 16.73 28.33 -20.90
C ASP A 374 16.85 28.07 -22.41
N SER A 375 17.79 27.22 -22.81
CA SER A 375 18.01 26.82 -24.21
C SER A 375 17.24 25.56 -24.63
N THR A 376 16.60 24.86 -23.68
CA THR A 376 15.75 23.70 -23.98
C THR A 376 14.55 24.19 -24.81
N LEU A 377 14.28 23.49 -25.91
CA LEU A 377 13.11 23.76 -26.72
C LEU A 377 11.93 22.98 -26.16
N LEU A 378 10.77 23.62 -26.12
CA LEU A 378 9.57 23.10 -25.48
C LEU A 378 8.39 23.17 -26.47
N THR A 379 7.62 22.09 -26.52
CA THR A 379 6.30 22.03 -27.14
C THR A 379 5.27 21.58 -26.10
N VAL A 380 4.13 22.27 -26.01
CA VAL A 380 3.04 21.97 -25.06
C VAL A 380 1.71 21.91 -25.82
N PRO A 381 0.91 20.86 -25.66
CA PRO A 381 -0.28 20.63 -26.49
C PRO A 381 -1.53 21.36 -25.95
N GLY A 382 -1.38 22.32 -25.03
CA GLY A 382 -2.49 23.00 -24.36
C GLY A 382 -2.99 24.22 -25.11
N GLU A 383 -4.31 24.34 -25.26
CA GLU A 383 -4.97 25.53 -25.80
C GLU A 383 -5.14 26.65 -24.77
N TYR A 384 -5.16 26.28 -23.49
CA TYR A 384 -5.37 27.21 -22.38
C TYR A 384 -4.32 27.04 -21.30
N TRP A 385 -4.02 28.14 -20.62
CA TRP A 385 -3.25 28.14 -19.37
C TRP A 385 -4.12 28.70 -18.23
N LEU A 386 -3.74 28.38 -16.99
CA LEU A 386 -4.43 28.85 -15.79
C LEU A 386 -3.57 29.92 -15.10
N PRO A 387 -3.92 31.23 -15.20
CA PRO A 387 -3.29 32.26 -14.40
C PRO A 387 -3.52 32.00 -12.92
N THR A 388 -2.52 32.33 -12.10
CA THR A 388 -2.58 32.13 -10.65
C THR A 388 -2.40 33.43 -9.88
N ASP A 389 -2.99 33.51 -8.70
CA ASP A 389 -2.73 34.57 -7.73
C ASP A 389 -1.39 34.37 -7.00
N GLU A 390 -1.11 35.21 -6.00
CA GLU A 390 0.11 35.15 -5.18
C GLU A 390 0.24 33.87 -4.36
N GLN A 391 -0.88 33.19 -4.06
CA GLN A 391 -0.91 31.90 -3.37
C GLN A 391 -0.67 30.74 -4.34
N GLY A 392 -0.65 31.00 -5.65
CA GLY A 392 -0.54 29.96 -6.68
C GLY A 392 -1.88 29.29 -6.96
N LEU A 393 -3.02 29.93 -6.64
CA LEU A 393 -4.36 29.42 -6.91
C LEU A 393 -4.88 29.95 -8.24
N PRO A 394 -5.54 29.12 -9.08
CA PRO A 394 -6.08 29.57 -10.36
C PRO A 394 -7.11 30.69 -10.19
N THR A 395 -6.95 31.78 -10.94
CA THR A 395 -7.90 32.91 -10.98
C THR A 395 -8.82 32.86 -12.19
N GLY A 396 -8.54 31.96 -13.15
CA GLY A 396 -9.32 31.78 -14.36
C GLY A 396 -8.66 30.83 -15.34
N ARG A 397 -9.07 30.93 -16.59
CA ARG A 397 -8.55 30.17 -17.73
C ARG A 397 -8.41 31.10 -18.92
N GLU A 398 -7.20 31.21 -19.47
CA GLU A 398 -6.89 32.09 -20.58
C GLU A 398 -6.36 31.30 -21.78
N SER A 399 -6.60 31.81 -22.99
CA SER A 399 -6.04 31.24 -24.21
C SER A 399 -4.52 31.40 -24.21
N VAL A 400 -3.79 30.38 -24.66
CA VAL A 400 -2.35 30.54 -24.89
C VAL A 400 -2.06 31.42 -26.12
N ALA A 401 -3.00 31.51 -27.07
CA ALA A 401 -2.78 32.19 -28.35
C ALA A 401 -2.39 33.66 -28.16
N GLY A 402 -1.22 34.03 -28.69
CA GLY A 402 -0.69 35.40 -28.57
C GLY A 402 -0.10 35.75 -27.20
N SER A 403 -0.07 34.79 -26.26
CA SER A 403 0.57 34.96 -24.95
C SER A 403 2.02 34.46 -24.97
N ALA A 404 2.78 34.77 -23.90
CA ALA A 404 4.11 34.21 -23.69
C ALA A 404 4.11 32.69 -23.41
N TYR A 405 2.94 32.11 -23.12
CA TYR A 405 2.74 30.70 -22.80
C TYR A 405 2.33 29.87 -24.04
N ASP A 406 2.33 30.46 -25.24
CA ASP A 406 2.09 29.72 -26.48
C ASP A 406 3.29 28.85 -26.88
N PHE A 407 3.32 27.64 -26.34
CA PHE A 407 4.29 26.60 -26.69
C PHE A 407 3.69 25.55 -27.64
N ARG A 408 2.56 25.84 -28.32
CA ARG A 408 1.98 24.89 -29.29
C ARG A 408 2.90 24.65 -30.49
N THR A 409 3.76 25.62 -30.77
CA THR A 409 4.90 25.47 -31.67
C THR A 409 6.18 25.44 -30.85
N GLU A 410 7.10 24.55 -31.21
CA GLU A 410 8.37 24.38 -30.53
C GLU A 410 9.16 25.71 -30.46
N ARG A 411 9.62 26.07 -29.26
CA ARG A 411 10.46 27.26 -29.03
C ARG A 411 11.30 27.11 -27.75
N PRO A 412 12.39 27.88 -27.60
CA PRO A 412 13.12 27.93 -26.33
C PRO A 412 12.24 28.40 -25.17
N ILE A 413 12.47 27.83 -23.99
CA ILE A 413 11.88 28.33 -22.73
C ILE A 413 12.39 29.75 -22.43
N GLY A 414 13.67 30.00 -22.66
CA GLY A 414 14.33 31.28 -22.39
C GLY A 414 14.26 31.64 -20.91
N ALA A 415 14.19 32.94 -20.61
CA ALA A 415 14.09 33.44 -19.23
C ALA A 415 12.67 33.31 -18.62
N LEU A 416 11.71 32.71 -19.34
CA LEU A 416 10.35 32.56 -18.84
C LEU A 416 10.36 31.66 -17.60
N ARG A 417 9.65 32.11 -16.56
CA ARG A 417 9.40 31.34 -15.35
C ARG A 417 8.06 30.66 -15.51
N LEU A 418 8.08 29.33 -15.54
CA LEU A 418 6.89 28.52 -15.55
C LEU A 418 6.66 28.00 -14.13
N ASP A 419 5.44 28.22 -13.66
CA ASP A 419 4.77 27.49 -12.60
C ASP A 419 3.30 27.50 -13.01
N THR A 420 3.03 26.85 -14.15
CA THR A 420 1.86 27.13 -14.98
C THR A 420 1.15 25.84 -15.40
N ALA A 421 -0.15 25.77 -15.08
CA ALA A 421 -1.01 24.67 -15.52
C ALA A 421 -1.57 24.95 -16.92
N PHE A 422 -1.57 23.94 -17.77
CA PHE A 422 -2.16 23.94 -19.11
C PHE A 422 -3.31 22.94 -19.21
N THR A 423 -4.30 23.25 -20.05
CA THR A 423 -5.46 22.40 -20.33
C THR A 423 -5.95 22.58 -21.78
N GLY A 424 -7.02 21.88 -22.17
CA GLY A 424 -7.43 21.79 -23.57
C GLY A 424 -6.37 21.08 -24.40
N LEU A 425 -5.92 19.93 -23.91
CA LEU A 425 -4.79 19.22 -24.50
C LEU A 425 -5.18 18.58 -25.84
N THR A 426 -4.47 18.94 -26.90
CA THR A 426 -4.58 18.28 -28.21
C THR A 426 -4.07 16.85 -28.10
N ARG A 427 -4.86 15.89 -28.59
CA ARG A 427 -4.58 14.45 -28.47
C ARG A 427 -4.46 13.76 -29.83
N ASP A 428 -3.63 12.73 -29.88
CA ASP A 428 -3.54 11.80 -31.01
C ASP A 428 -4.76 10.88 -31.08
N GLU A 429 -4.83 10.04 -32.12
CA GLU A 429 -5.89 9.04 -32.33
C GLU A 429 -5.97 7.99 -31.21
N ARG A 430 -4.90 7.83 -30.42
CA ARG A 430 -4.84 6.93 -29.26
C ARG A 430 -5.23 7.67 -27.96
N GLY A 431 -5.69 8.91 -28.05
CA GLY A 431 -6.09 9.73 -26.92
C GLY A 431 -4.93 10.26 -26.09
N ARG A 432 -3.70 10.29 -26.60
CA ARG A 432 -2.52 10.79 -25.88
C ARG A 432 -2.18 12.21 -26.30
N ALA A 433 -1.88 13.08 -25.34
CA ALA A 433 -1.28 14.39 -25.58
C ALA A 433 0.22 14.32 -25.28
N PHE A 434 1.05 15.14 -25.93
CA PHE A 434 2.51 15.09 -25.79
C PHE A 434 3.07 16.46 -25.44
N VAL A 435 3.80 16.54 -24.32
CA VAL A 435 4.74 17.64 -24.07
C VAL A 435 6.12 17.17 -24.49
N GLN A 436 6.85 17.99 -25.23
CA GLN A 436 8.14 17.61 -25.80
C GLN A 436 9.23 18.54 -25.27
N LEU A 437 10.32 17.95 -24.78
CA LEU A 437 11.55 18.67 -24.48
C LEU A 437 12.63 18.24 -25.47
N THR A 438 13.15 19.20 -26.21
CA THR A 438 14.19 18.98 -27.22
C THR A 438 15.48 19.65 -26.80
N HIS A 439 16.61 18.94 -26.91
CA HIS A 439 17.92 19.57 -26.75
C HIS A 439 18.13 20.63 -27.85
N PRO A 440 18.78 21.78 -27.58
CA PRO A 440 18.96 22.85 -28.57
C PRO A 440 19.65 22.41 -29.88
N SER A 441 20.49 21.38 -29.84
CA SER A 441 21.09 20.80 -31.06
C SER A 441 20.12 19.97 -31.91
N ARG A 442 18.94 19.63 -31.37
CA ARG A 442 17.92 18.75 -31.95
C ARG A 442 18.37 17.31 -32.16
N SER A 443 19.52 16.90 -31.60
CA SER A 443 20.02 15.53 -31.75
C SER A 443 19.30 14.51 -30.87
N HIS A 444 18.61 14.98 -29.82
CA HIS A 444 17.85 14.14 -28.91
C HIS A 444 16.80 14.96 -28.15
N GLY A 445 15.88 14.26 -27.50
CA GLY A 445 14.81 14.83 -26.71
C GLY A 445 14.12 13.77 -25.86
N VAL A 446 13.03 14.18 -25.22
CA VAL A 446 12.10 13.31 -24.52
C VAL A 446 10.69 13.85 -24.69
N ASP A 447 9.77 12.95 -25.05
CA ASP A 447 8.35 13.21 -24.96
C ASP A 447 7.82 12.71 -23.61
N ILE A 448 6.96 13.48 -22.96
CA ILE A 448 6.04 12.96 -21.97
C ILE A 448 4.65 12.87 -22.59
N TRP A 449 4.11 11.66 -22.62
CA TRP A 449 2.78 11.39 -23.13
C TRP A 449 1.79 11.29 -21.97
N LEU A 450 0.65 11.98 -22.14
CA LEU A 450 -0.43 12.13 -21.18
C LEU A 450 -1.61 11.31 -21.69
N GLY A 451 -1.88 10.17 -21.05
CA GLY A 451 -2.92 9.22 -21.47
C GLY A 451 -4.22 9.34 -20.69
N GLU A 452 -4.78 8.18 -20.34
CA GLU A 452 -5.99 8.03 -19.53
C GLU A 452 -5.89 8.81 -18.21
N GLY A 453 -6.98 9.50 -17.84
CA GLY A 453 -7.09 10.25 -16.59
C GLY A 453 -6.34 11.58 -16.56
N ALA A 454 -5.32 11.81 -17.42
CA ALA A 454 -4.57 13.06 -17.43
C ALA A 454 -5.34 14.14 -18.20
N ARG A 455 -5.85 15.20 -17.54
CA ARG A 455 -6.60 16.30 -18.18
C ARG A 455 -5.82 17.61 -18.23
N TYR A 456 -4.83 17.74 -17.37
CA TYR A 456 -4.01 18.93 -17.19
C TYR A 456 -2.53 18.55 -17.20
N VAL A 457 -1.68 19.52 -17.52
CA VAL A 457 -0.23 19.41 -17.31
C VAL A 457 0.30 20.65 -16.61
N GLN A 458 0.99 20.47 -15.48
CA GLN A 458 1.72 21.56 -14.81
C GLN A 458 3.13 21.59 -15.36
N LEU A 459 3.61 22.78 -15.71
CA LEU A 459 5.02 23.02 -16.01
C LEU A 459 5.64 23.89 -14.94
N TYR A 460 6.73 23.41 -14.34
CA TYR A 460 7.49 24.18 -13.36
C TYR A 460 8.98 24.16 -13.67
N THR A 461 9.56 25.33 -13.93
CA THR A 461 10.99 25.50 -14.28
C THR A 461 11.91 25.53 -13.05
N GLY A 462 11.40 25.27 -11.84
CA GLY A 462 12.26 25.14 -10.66
C GLY A 462 12.78 26.46 -10.09
N ASP A 463 12.27 27.62 -10.52
CA ASP A 463 12.81 28.95 -10.14
C ASP A 463 12.77 29.23 -8.64
N THR A 464 11.81 28.64 -7.94
CA THR A 464 11.55 28.85 -6.50
C THR A 464 12.08 27.72 -5.63
N LEU A 465 12.83 26.77 -6.19
CA LEU A 465 13.44 25.69 -5.41
C LEU A 465 14.35 26.26 -4.32
N SER A 466 14.28 25.64 -3.14
CA SER A 466 15.02 26.08 -1.96
C SER A 466 16.53 25.99 -2.16
N ASP A 467 17.00 24.95 -2.87
CA ASP A 467 18.39 24.82 -3.26
C ASP A 467 18.66 25.56 -4.58
N PRO A 468 19.46 26.66 -4.57
CA PRO A 468 19.82 27.39 -5.78
C PRO A 468 20.55 26.54 -6.83
N GLY A 469 21.32 25.52 -6.42
CA GLY A 469 22.05 24.63 -7.32
C GLY A 469 21.17 23.70 -8.15
N HIS A 470 19.90 23.56 -7.76
CA HIS A 470 18.89 22.78 -8.48
C HIS A 470 17.90 23.62 -9.29
N ARG A 471 17.95 24.95 -9.19
CA ARG A 471 17.03 25.82 -9.93
C ARG A 471 17.28 25.69 -11.42
N ARG A 472 16.19 25.54 -12.19
CA ARG A 472 16.22 25.56 -13.66
C ARG A 472 17.11 24.50 -14.31
N ARG A 473 17.56 23.46 -13.60
CA ARG A 473 18.31 22.31 -14.19
C ARG A 473 17.45 21.35 -15.00
N GLY A 474 16.16 21.33 -14.70
CA GLY A 474 15.15 20.53 -15.40
C GLY A 474 13.78 21.21 -15.31
N VAL A 475 12.84 20.73 -16.11
CA VAL A 475 11.45 21.19 -16.07
C VAL A 475 10.61 20.09 -15.43
N ALA A 476 9.91 20.41 -14.35
CA ALA A 476 8.86 19.53 -13.87
C ALA A 476 7.71 19.54 -14.87
N VAL A 477 7.33 18.36 -15.35
CA VAL A 477 6.20 18.18 -16.27
C VAL A 477 5.22 17.21 -15.63
N GLU A 478 4.18 17.76 -15.01
CA GLU A 478 3.30 17.00 -14.13
C GLU A 478 2.01 16.64 -14.84
N ALA A 479 1.83 15.36 -15.15
CA ALA A 479 0.54 14.85 -15.58
C ALA A 479 -0.46 14.96 -14.41
N MET A 480 -1.61 15.62 -14.61
CA MET A 480 -2.61 15.83 -13.56
C MET A 480 -4.02 15.49 -14.04
N SER A 481 -4.83 14.89 -13.17
CA SER A 481 -6.23 14.56 -13.47
C SER A 481 -7.18 15.75 -13.33
N CYS A 482 -6.83 16.72 -12.50
CA CYS A 482 -7.63 17.91 -12.19
C CYS A 482 -6.70 19.13 -12.04
N PRO A 483 -7.22 20.37 -12.13
CA PRO A 483 -6.42 21.56 -11.95
C PRO A 483 -6.03 21.75 -10.47
N PRO A 484 -5.13 22.70 -10.18
CA PRO A 484 -4.95 23.19 -8.83
C PRO A 484 -6.29 23.67 -8.24
N ASP A 485 -6.46 23.50 -6.94
CA ASP A 485 -7.63 23.91 -6.17
C ASP A 485 -8.97 23.23 -6.56
N ALA A 486 -8.91 22.07 -7.22
CA ALA A 486 -10.09 21.30 -7.65
C ALA A 486 -11.04 20.94 -6.50
N PHE A 487 -10.52 20.70 -5.29
CA PHE A 487 -11.34 20.36 -4.11
C PHE A 487 -12.26 21.51 -3.68
N ARG A 488 -11.85 22.77 -3.92
CA ARG A 488 -12.65 23.97 -3.61
C ARG A 488 -13.51 24.40 -4.77
N SER A 489 -12.94 24.40 -5.98
CA SER A 489 -13.61 24.87 -7.19
C SER A 489 -14.60 23.85 -7.76
N GLY A 490 -14.42 22.55 -7.46
CA GLY A 490 -15.14 21.45 -8.09
C GLY A 490 -14.72 21.17 -9.54
N ALA A 491 -13.79 21.95 -10.10
CA ALA A 491 -13.40 21.84 -11.50
C ALA A 491 -12.68 20.52 -11.77
N ASP A 492 -13.24 19.69 -12.65
CA ASP A 492 -12.71 18.36 -13.03
C ASP A 492 -12.33 17.46 -11.83
N LEU A 493 -12.92 17.70 -10.65
CA LEU A 493 -12.70 16.90 -9.47
C LEU A 493 -13.34 15.52 -9.66
N THR A 494 -12.57 14.46 -9.46
CA THR A 494 -13.13 13.11 -9.47
C THR A 494 -13.81 12.82 -8.14
N VAL A 495 -14.99 12.21 -8.18
CA VAL A 495 -15.67 11.70 -6.98
C VAL A 495 -15.79 10.18 -7.10
N LEU A 496 -15.00 9.47 -6.30
CA LEU A 496 -14.99 8.02 -6.27
C LEU A 496 -16.12 7.51 -5.37
N GLN A 497 -17.09 6.80 -5.95
CA GLN A 497 -18.07 6.04 -5.17
C GLN A 497 -17.40 4.87 -4.45
N PRO A 498 -17.98 4.31 -3.37
CA PRO A 498 -17.47 3.10 -2.72
C PRO A 498 -17.19 1.98 -3.74
N GLY A 499 -15.99 1.41 -3.71
CA GLY A 499 -15.51 0.39 -4.64
C GLY A 499 -15.14 0.89 -6.04
N ALA A 500 -15.40 2.15 -6.38
CA ALA A 500 -15.01 2.71 -7.67
C ALA A 500 -13.52 3.07 -7.71
N SER A 501 -12.95 3.00 -8.91
CA SER A 501 -11.53 3.29 -9.15
C SER A 501 -11.33 4.40 -10.18
N HIS A 502 -10.22 5.11 -10.08
CA HIS A 502 -9.71 6.02 -11.10
C HIS A 502 -8.29 5.63 -11.49
N VAL A 503 -7.99 5.72 -12.79
CA VAL A 503 -6.68 5.44 -13.37
C VAL A 503 -6.08 6.70 -13.97
N LEU A 504 -4.83 7.01 -13.61
CA LEU A 504 -3.97 7.95 -14.32
C LEU A 504 -2.87 7.17 -15.04
N ARG A 505 -2.76 7.35 -16.35
CA ARG A 505 -1.74 6.71 -17.20
C ARG A 505 -0.94 7.77 -17.95
N TRP A 506 0.37 7.72 -17.82
CA TRP A 506 1.31 8.61 -18.50
C TRP A 506 2.65 7.90 -18.72
N GLY A 507 3.57 8.48 -19.48
CA GLY A 507 4.90 7.92 -19.62
C GLY A 507 5.91 8.83 -20.31
N LEU A 508 7.15 8.38 -20.34
CA LEU A 508 8.30 9.05 -20.95
C LEU A 508 8.79 8.25 -22.14
N SER A 509 8.98 8.93 -23.26
CA SER A 509 9.53 8.37 -24.50
C SER A 509 10.76 9.17 -24.92
N PRO A 510 11.96 8.77 -24.46
CA PRO A 510 13.21 9.36 -24.89
C PRO A 510 13.46 9.05 -26.37
N TRP A 511 13.90 10.05 -27.13
CA TRP A 511 14.23 9.84 -28.53
C TRP A 511 15.53 9.06 -28.66
N ALA A 512 15.59 8.17 -29.66
CA ALA A 512 16.83 7.52 -30.05
C ALA A 512 17.86 8.58 -30.44
N SER A 513 19.11 8.41 -29.99
CA SER A 513 20.23 9.22 -30.47
C SER A 513 20.38 8.97 -31.98
N ALA A 514 20.38 10.05 -32.76
CA ALA A 514 20.57 10.01 -34.22
C ALA A 514 21.96 9.50 -34.62
#